data_AF-A0A3L6ZV85-F1
#
_entry.id   AF-A0A3L6ZV85-F1
#
_cell.length_a   1.000
_cell.length_b   1.000
_cell.length_c   1.000
_cell.angle_alpha   90.00
_cell.angle_beta   90.00
_cell.angle_gamma   90.00
#
_symmetry.space_group_name_H-M   'P 1'
#
loop_
_entity.id
_entity.type
_entity.pdbx_description
1 polymer ?
#
loop_
_entity_poly.entity_id
_entity_poly.type
_entity_poly.pdbx_seq_one_letter_code
_entity_poly.pdbx_strand_id
1 'polypeptide(L)'
;MKWYTPSTISDDWADAPANADLLGLYVAAARDQIERFSVELDDPEDITASYRLAHLIQTRNIWNANNGTDTSGYGDGEFVFRTPPLDWQVKALVVRRLEAT
;
A
#
# COMPACT_ATOMS: atom_id res chain seq x y z
N MET A 1 -11.63 -1.59 -12.40
CA MET A 1 -11.04 -2.74 -11.66
C MET A 1 -11.33 -2.56 -10.18
N LYS A 2 -11.09 -3.56 -9.31
CA LYS A 2 -11.24 -3.39 -7.85
C LYS A 2 -9.89 -3.21 -7.15
N TRP A 3 -9.90 -2.69 -5.93
CA TRP A 3 -8.71 -2.67 -5.06
C TRP A 3 -8.23 -4.07 -4.71
N TYR A 4 -6.98 -4.16 -4.26
CA TYR A 4 -6.46 -5.38 -3.65
C TYR A 4 -7.12 -5.65 -2.30
N THR A 5 -7.36 -6.93 -2.04
CA THR A 5 -7.71 -7.52 -0.74
C THR A 5 -6.55 -8.40 -0.27
N PRO A 6 -6.49 -8.80 1.00
CA PRO A 6 -5.43 -9.70 1.49
C PRO A 6 -5.34 -11.02 0.69
N SER A 7 -6.47 -11.58 0.26
CA SER A 7 -6.50 -12.77 -0.59
C SER A 7 -5.92 -12.45 -1.97
N THR A 8 -6.49 -11.48 -2.68
CA THR A 8 -6.10 -11.20 -4.07
C THR A 8 -4.68 -10.66 -4.21
N ILE A 9 -4.15 -9.97 -3.19
CA ILE A 9 -2.77 -9.49 -3.22
C ILE A 9 -1.78 -10.63 -2.99
N SER A 10 -2.14 -11.64 -2.19
CA SER A 10 -1.29 -12.81 -1.96
C SER A 10 -1.14 -13.67 -3.21
N ASP A 11 -2.18 -13.71 -4.06
CA ASP A 11 -2.13 -14.40 -5.35
C ASP A 11 -1.11 -13.75 -6.31
N ASP A 12 -0.96 -12.42 -6.24
CA ASP A 12 -0.06 -11.63 -7.11
C ASP A 12 1.32 -11.34 -6.47
N TRP A 13 1.50 -11.63 -5.18
CA TRP A 13 2.72 -11.39 -4.41
C TRP A 13 3.16 -12.65 -3.66
N ALA A 14 4.04 -13.43 -4.29
CA ALA A 14 4.50 -14.73 -3.79
C ALA A 14 5.09 -14.70 -2.36
N ASP A 15 5.76 -13.61 -1.98
CA ASP A 15 6.40 -13.45 -0.67
C ASP A 15 5.53 -12.64 0.31
N ALA A 16 4.23 -12.55 0.08
CA ALA A 16 3.32 -11.84 0.98
C ALA A 16 3.35 -12.44 2.39
N PRO A 17 3.23 -11.61 3.45
CA PRO A 17 3.17 -12.12 4.82
C PRO A 17 2.02 -13.11 5.02
N ALA A 18 2.34 -14.27 5.58
CA ALA A 18 1.38 -15.36 5.82
C ALA A 18 0.27 -15.00 6.84
N ASN A 19 0.51 -14.01 7.70
CA ASN A 19 -0.50 -13.50 8.63
C ASN A 19 -1.47 -12.59 7.88
N ALA A 20 -2.66 -13.10 7.57
CA ALA A 20 -3.69 -12.40 6.82
C ALA A 20 -4.20 -11.13 7.51
N ASP A 21 -4.25 -11.09 8.84
CA ASP A 21 -4.69 -9.91 9.59
C ASP A 21 -3.66 -8.77 9.45
N LEU A 22 -2.38 -9.11 9.60
CA LEU A 22 -1.29 -8.15 9.44
C LEU A 22 -1.19 -7.67 7.98
N LEU A 23 -1.35 -8.57 7.01
CA LEU A 23 -1.45 -8.21 5.60
C LEU A 23 -2.63 -7.26 5.34
N GLY A 24 -3.78 -7.52 5.98
CA GLY A 24 -4.94 -6.65 5.98
C GLY A 24 -4.64 -5.22 6.41
N LEU A 25 -3.86 -5.06 7.48
CA LEU A 25 -3.43 -3.73 7.94
C LEU A 25 -2.56 -3.02 6.91
N TYR A 26 -1.62 -3.71 6.25
CA TYR A 26 -0.78 -3.11 5.22
C TYR A 26 -1.55 -2.72 3.96
N VAL A 27 -2.48 -3.58 3.52
CA VAL A 27 -3.39 -3.31 2.39
C VAL A 27 -4.25 -2.08 2.70
N ALA A 28 -4.90 -2.04 3.87
CA ALA A 28 -5.73 -0.91 4.26
C ALA A 28 -4.93 0.41 4.35
N ALA A 29 -3.74 0.39 4.98
CA ALA A 29 -2.88 1.56 5.10
C ALA A 29 -2.38 2.07 3.74
N ALA A 30 -2.04 1.18 2.82
CA ALA A 30 -1.63 1.56 1.47
C ALA A 30 -2.77 2.23 0.70
N ARG A 31 -3.99 1.70 0.78
CA ARG A 31 -5.19 2.31 0.19
C ARG A 31 -5.43 3.72 0.73
N ASP A 32 -5.46 3.88 2.04
CA ASP A 32 -5.68 5.19 2.70
C ASP A 32 -4.67 6.25 2.23
N GLN A 33 -3.39 5.86 2.13
CA GLN A 33 -2.36 6.76 1.61
C GLN A 33 -2.56 7.12 0.15
N ILE A 34 -2.95 6.16 -0.70
CA ILE A 34 -3.21 6.46 -2.11
C ILE A 34 -4.41 7.38 -2.25
N GLU A 35 -5.52 7.07 -1.59
CA GLU A 35 -6.74 7.87 -1.63
C GLU A 35 -6.46 9.32 -1.19
N ARG A 36 -5.66 9.51 -0.13
CA ARG A 36 -5.28 10.83 0.38
C ARG A 36 -4.45 11.68 -0.60
N PHE A 37 -3.62 11.07 -1.44
CA PHE A 37 -2.69 11.77 -2.34
C PHE A 37 -3.12 11.73 -3.81
N SER A 38 -4.16 10.98 -4.13
CA SER A 38 -4.72 10.85 -5.46
C SER A 38 -5.83 11.87 -5.72
N VAL A 39 -6.23 12.00 -6.98
CA VAL A 39 -7.44 12.74 -7.33
C VAL A 39 -8.66 11.91 -6.91
N GLU A 40 -9.71 12.59 -6.48
CA GLU A 40 -11.00 11.96 -6.18
C GLU A 40 -11.51 11.17 -7.40
N LEU A 41 -11.89 9.92 -7.15
CA LEU A 41 -12.43 9.02 -8.17
C LEU A 41 -13.95 9.19 -8.24
N ASP A 42 -14.51 9.10 -9.45
CA ASP A 42 -15.96 9.14 -9.65
C ASP A 42 -16.67 7.96 -8.95
N ASP A 43 -16.02 6.78 -8.94
CA ASP A 43 -16.38 5.63 -8.11
C ASP A 43 -15.13 5.16 -7.34
N PRO A 44 -15.13 5.25 -5.99
CA PRO A 44 -13.97 4.87 -5.17
C PRO A 44 -13.63 3.38 -5.28
N GLU A 45 -14.56 2.54 -5.74
CA GLU A 45 -14.35 1.11 -5.94
C GLU A 45 -14.04 0.76 -7.39
N ASP A 46 -14.15 1.68 -8.36
CA ASP A 46 -13.73 1.43 -9.74
C ASP A 46 -12.41 2.13 -10.06
N ILE A 47 -11.32 1.38 -9.87
CA ILE A 47 -9.97 1.89 -10.06
C ILE A 47 -9.37 1.50 -11.41
N THR A 48 -8.42 2.30 -11.87
CA THR A 48 -7.59 1.97 -13.03
C THR A 48 -6.47 0.99 -12.68
N ALA A 49 -5.81 0.43 -13.70
CA ALA A 49 -4.65 -0.43 -13.51
C ALA A 49 -3.51 0.27 -12.76
N SER A 50 -3.32 1.59 -12.95
CA SER A 50 -2.29 2.37 -12.28
C SER A 50 -2.53 2.46 -10.77
N TYR A 51 -3.78 2.67 -10.35
CA TYR A 51 -4.15 2.67 -8.93
C TYR A 51 -3.98 1.29 -8.30
N ARG A 52 -4.34 0.22 -9.03
CA ARG A 52 -4.15 -1.16 -8.56
C ARG A 52 -2.67 -1.50 -8.38
N LEU A 53 -1.83 -1.14 -9.36
CA LEU A 53 -0.38 -1.32 -9.27
C LEU A 53 0.25 -0.49 -8.14
N ALA A 54 -0.17 0.78 -8.00
CA ALA A 54 0.25 1.66 -6.93
C ALA A 54 -0.05 1.05 -5.55
N HIS A 55 -1.24 0.45 -5.39
CA HIS A 55 -1.62 -0.24 -4.16
C HIS A 55 -0.68 -1.39 -3.84
N LEU A 56 -0.41 -2.29 -4.79
CA LEU A 56 0.54 -3.40 -4.60
C LEU A 56 1.93 -2.90 -4.19
N ILE A 57 2.47 -1.92 -4.91
CA ILE A 57 3.81 -1.36 -4.62
C ILE A 57 3.84 -0.76 -3.22
N GLN A 58 2.84 0.04 -2.86
CA GLN A 58 2.83 0.69 -1.55
C GLN A 58 2.65 -0.29 -0.40
N THR A 59 1.81 -1.32 -0.56
CA THR A 59 1.69 -2.39 0.43
C THR A 59 3.03 -3.08 0.68
N ARG A 60 3.78 -3.38 -0.40
CA ARG A 60 5.13 -3.96 -0.29
C ARG A 60 6.12 -3.01 0.38
N ASN A 61 6.06 -1.71 0.08
CA ASN A 61 6.92 -0.71 0.71
C ASN A 61 6.69 -0.63 2.23
N ILE A 62 5.41 -0.61 2.65
CA ILE A 62 5.06 -0.61 4.08
C ILE A 62 5.58 -1.90 4.73
N TRP A 63 5.34 -3.07 4.13
CA TRP A 63 5.85 -4.33 4.67
C TRP A 63 7.38 -4.36 4.78
N ASN A 64 8.11 -3.95 3.73
CA ASN A 64 9.56 -3.89 3.72
C ASN A 64 10.10 -2.94 4.80
N ALA A 65 9.46 -1.80 5.02
CA ALA A 65 9.85 -0.84 6.06
C ALA A 65 9.70 -1.41 7.48
N ASN A 66 8.81 -2.38 7.67
CA ASN A 66 8.57 -3.04 8.96
C ASN A 66 9.37 -4.35 9.13
N ASN A 67 9.88 -4.96 8.05
CA ASN A 67 10.69 -6.19 8.11
C ASN A 67 12.20 -5.97 7.90
N GLY A 68 12.60 -4.87 7.26
CA GLY A 68 14.00 -4.61 6.87
C GLY A 68 14.85 -3.88 7.91
N THR A 69 14.25 -3.36 8.98
CA THR A 69 15.04 -2.82 10.09
C THR A 69 15.39 -3.92 11.07
N ASP A 70 16.68 -4.20 11.18
CA ASP A 70 17.36 -4.87 12.29
C ASP A 70 17.22 -4.04 13.58
N THR A 71 15.97 -3.68 13.93
CA THR A 71 15.68 -3.08 15.22
C THR A 71 15.70 -4.25 16.19
N SER A 72 16.88 -4.48 16.76
CA SER A 72 17.13 -5.14 18.03
C SER A 72 16.36 -4.44 19.16
N GLY A 73 15.04 -4.43 19.04
CA GLY A 73 14.04 -3.90 19.95
C GLY A 73 12.98 -4.97 20.17
N TYR A 74 13.40 -6.23 20.32
CA TYR A 74 12.67 -7.21 21.12
C TYR A 74 12.73 -6.75 22.58
N GLY A 75 12.04 -5.65 22.86
CA GLY A 75 11.78 -5.12 24.19
C GLY A 75 10.28 -5.14 24.39
N ASP A 76 9.80 -6.20 25.02
CA ASP A 76 8.53 -6.30 25.73
C ASP A 76 7.31 -5.57 25.10
N GLY A 77 6.71 -6.20 24.08
CA GLY A 77 5.25 -6.14 23.89
C GLY A 77 4.65 -5.16 22.87
N GLU A 78 5.41 -4.26 22.22
CA GLU A 78 4.82 -3.26 21.32
C GLU A 78 5.30 -3.39 19.86
N PHE A 79 4.43 -3.88 18.99
CA PHE A 79 4.67 -3.89 17.54
C PHE A 79 4.64 -2.45 17.02
N VAL A 80 5.79 -1.89 16.65
CA VAL A 80 5.88 -0.54 16.10
C VAL A 80 5.53 -0.57 14.61
N PHE A 81 4.28 -0.25 14.28
CA PHE A 81 3.83 -0.13 12.89
C PHE A 81 4.34 1.20 12.28
N ARG A 82 5.23 1.11 11.29
CA ARG A 82 5.73 2.27 10.54
C ARG A 82 5.05 2.36 9.18
N THR A 83 4.31 3.42 8.95
CA THR A 83 3.77 3.73 7.62
C THR A 83 4.64 4.79 6.96
N PRO A 84 5.61 4.42 6.10
CA PRO A 84 6.40 5.41 5.38
C PRO A 84 5.49 6.32 4.54
N PRO A 85 5.92 7.56 4.23
CA PRO A 85 5.18 8.40 3.29
C PRO A 85 5.04 7.70 1.93
N LEU A 86 4.03 8.10 1.16
CA LEU A 86 3.81 7.58 -0.18
C LEU A 86 5.02 7.89 -1.08
N ASP A 87 5.61 6.84 -1.65
CA ASP A 87 6.81 6.94 -2.50
C ASP A 87 6.54 7.76 -3.77
N TRP A 88 7.58 8.41 -4.31
CA TRP A 88 7.45 9.27 -5.49
C TRP A 88 6.99 8.49 -6.73
N GLN A 89 7.40 7.22 -6.89
CA GLN A 89 6.97 6.37 -8.00
C GLN A 89 5.48 6.05 -7.87
N VAL A 90 5.02 5.76 -6.65
CA VAL A 90 3.61 5.51 -6.37
C VAL A 90 2.77 6.76 -6.64
N LYS A 91 3.26 7.94 -6.23
CA LYS A 91 2.64 9.23 -6.57
C LYS A 91 2.54 9.45 -8.07
N ALA A 92 3.60 9.15 -8.83
CA ALA A 92 3.58 9.32 -10.29
C ALA A 92 2.53 8.43 -10.99
N LEU A 93 2.13 7.31 -10.38
CA LEU A 93 1.08 6.42 -10.91
C LEU A 93 -0.34 6.95 -10.65
N VAL A 94 -0.56 7.67 -9.56
CA VAL A 94 -1.91 8.04 -9.07
C VAL A 94 -2.22 9.53 -9.18
N VAL A 95 -1.18 10.37 -9.27
CA VAL A 95 -1.35 11.80 -9.55
C VAL A 95 -1.60 11.96 -11.04
N ARG A 96 -2.83 12.32 -11.40
CA ARG A 96 -3.16 12.71 -12.77
C ARG A 96 -2.30 13.93 -13.12
N ARG A 97 -1.49 13.81 -14.18
CA ARG A 97 -0.81 14.97 -14.78
C ARG A 97 -1.92 15.96 -15.13
N LEU A 98 -1.97 17.10 -14.43
CA LEU A 98 -2.81 18.22 -14.84
C LEU A 98 -2.33 18.57 -16.25
N GLU A 99 -3.10 18.21 -17.27
CA GLU A 99 -2.86 18.71 -18.61
C GLU A 99 -3.11 20.21 -18.54
N ALA A 100 -2.02 20.97 -18.70
CA ALA A 100 -2.08 22.41 -18.84
C ALA A 100 -2.99 22.70 -20.03
N THR A 101 -4.22 23.14 -19.73
CA THR A 101 -5.15 23.70 -20.70
C THR A 101 -4.82 25.18 -20.88
#